data_AF-A0A9D2ZTX4-F1
#
_entry.id   AF-A0A9D2ZTX4-F1
#
_cell.length_a   1.000
_cell.length_b   1.000
_cell.length_c   1.000
_cell.angle_alpha   90.00
_cell.angle_beta   90.00
_cell.angle_gamma   90.00
#
_symmetry.space_group_name_H-M   'P 1'
#
loop_
_entity.id
_entity.type
_entity.pdbx_description
1 polymer ?
#
loop_
_entity_poly.entity_id
_entity_poly.type
_entity_poly.pdbx_seq_one_letter_code
_entity_poly.pdbx_strand_id
1 'polypeptide(L)'
;HDAVAEAVQIVRDSGLPHRTDAMFTTIEGDWDECMAVIKAATEAVGKYGNRVSLVLKADIRPGHDSGELTGKLDRLEEAIARRAEG
;
A
#
# COMPACT_ATOMS: atom_id res chain seq x y z
N HIS A 1 18.73 4.69 -5.26
CA HIS A 1 17.42 4.66 -5.94
C HIS A 1 17.07 3.25 -6.40
N ASP A 2 18.05 2.45 -6.82
CA ASP A 2 17.85 1.07 -7.32
C ASP A 2 17.15 0.14 -6.32
N ALA A 3 17.51 0.18 -5.03
CA ALA A 3 16.83 -0.61 -3.99
C ALA A 3 15.32 -0.34 -3.89
N VAL A 4 14.93 0.95 -3.97
CA VAL A 4 13.52 1.36 -3.92
C VAL A 4 12.82 1.01 -5.23
N ALA A 5 13.51 1.13 -6.37
CA ALA A 5 12.96 0.75 -7.67
C ALA A 5 12.63 -0.75 -7.75
N GLU A 6 13.51 -1.63 -7.25
CA GLU A 6 13.26 -3.08 -7.21
C GLU A 6 12.05 -3.43 -6.33
N ALA A 7 11.94 -2.79 -5.15
CA ALA A 7 10.79 -2.98 -4.26
C ALA A 7 9.46 -2.54 -4.90
N VAL A 8 9.44 -1.38 -5.56
CA VAL A 8 8.25 -0.87 -6.25
C VAL A 8 7.89 -1.74 -7.46
N GLN A 9 8.88 -2.29 -8.16
CA GLN A 9 8.64 -3.22 -9.26
C GLN A 9 7.92 -4.49 -8.77
N ILE A 10 8.36 -5.07 -7.65
CA ILE A 10 7.69 -6.23 -7.03
C ILE A 10 6.24 -5.92 -6.68
N VAL A 11 5.96 -4.72 -6.16
CA VAL A 11 4.57 -4.31 -5.88
C VAL A 11 3.75 -4.26 -7.17
N ARG A 12 4.30 -3.69 -8.24
CA ARG A 12 3.59 -3.60 -9.54
C ARG A 12 3.32 -4.97 -10.15
N ASP A 13 4.28 -5.88 -10.04
CA ASP A 13 4.20 -7.23 -10.59
C ASP A 13 3.29 -8.16 -9.77
N SER A 14 2.91 -7.77 -8.55
CA SER A 14 2.03 -8.56 -7.68
C SER A 14 0.60 -8.72 -8.20
N GLY A 15 0.15 -7.84 -9.09
CA GLY A 15 -1.23 -7.79 -9.56
C GLY A 15 -2.22 -7.18 -8.56
N LEU A 16 -1.79 -6.86 -7.33
CA LEU A 16 -2.63 -6.19 -6.34
C LEU A 16 -2.90 -4.73 -6.74
N PRO A 17 -4.12 -4.21 -6.45
CA PRO A 17 -4.37 -2.77 -6.50
C PRO A 17 -3.35 -2.03 -5.63
N HIS A 18 -2.73 -1.00 -6.21
CA HIS A 18 -1.66 -0.28 -5.52
C HIS A 18 -1.62 1.20 -5.91
N ARG A 19 -0.99 1.99 -5.04
CA ARG A 19 -0.67 3.40 -5.28
C ARG A 19 0.66 3.75 -4.64
N THR A 20 1.60 4.23 -5.44
CA THR A 20 2.88 4.77 -4.95
C THR A 20 2.81 6.30 -4.92
N ASP A 21 3.19 6.89 -3.79
CA ASP A 21 3.42 8.33 -3.64
C ASP A 21 4.83 8.60 -3.08
N ALA A 22 5.13 9.86 -2.75
CA ALA A 22 6.46 10.27 -2.30
C ALA A 22 6.87 9.64 -0.96
N MET A 23 5.92 9.18 -0.15
CA MET A 23 6.18 8.70 1.21
C MET A 23 5.96 7.20 1.35
N PHE A 24 4.99 6.63 0.62
CA PHE A 24 4.62 5.23 0.74
C PHE A 24 4.23 4.60 -0.60
N THR A 25 4.30 3.27 -0.63
CA THR A 25 3.50 2.47 -1.56
C THR A 25 2.42 1.77 -0.76
N THR A 26 1.16 2.04 -1.12
CA THR A 26 -0.01 1.37 -0.54
C THR A 26 -0.44 0.25 -1.48
N ILE A 27 -0.75 -0.92 -0.92
CA ILE A 27 -1.33 -2.06 -1.61
C ILE A 27 -2.63 -2.46 -0.93
N GLU A 28 -3.51 -3.13 -1.67
CA GLU A 28 -4.80 -3.63 -1.18
C GLU A 28 -4.98 -5.07 -1.63
N GLY A 29 -5.54 -5.89 -0.74
CA GLY A 29 -5.75 -7.32 -0.92
C GLY A 29 -6.00 -7.95 0.44
N ASP A 30 -6.05 -9.28 0.48
CA ASP A 30 -6.12 -9.95 1.77
C ASP A 30 -4.80 -9.83 2.56
N TRP A 31 -4.85 -10.25 3.83
CA TRP A 31 -3.70 -10.14 4.72
C TRP A 31 -2.48 -10.91 4.22
N ASP A 32 -2.68 -12.13 3.73
CA ASP A 32 -1.60 -13.04 3.34
C ASP A 32 -0.99 -12.59 2.01
N GLU A 33 -1.81 -12.16 1.05
CA GLU A 33 -1.40 -11.56 -0.22
C GLU A 33 -0.54 -10.31 0.03
N CYS A 34 -1.02 -9.38 0.85
CA CYS A 34 -0.28 -8.15 1.16
C CYS A 34 1.06 -8.45 1.85
N MET A 35 1.06 -9.36 2.82
CA MET A 35 2.28 -9.70 3.55
C MET A 35 3.30 -10.46 2.69
N ALA A 36 2.84 -11.26 1.72
CA ALA A 36 3.73 -11.89 0.73
C ALA A 36 4.46 -10.85 -0.11
N VAL A 37 3.75 -9.82 -0.60
CA VAL A 37 4.36 -8.72 -1.38
C VAL A 37 5.32 -7.91 -0.52
N ILE A 38 4.92 -7.54 0.70
CA ILE A 38 5.76 -6.79 1.66
C ILE A 38 7.06 -7.55 1.95
N LYS A 39 6.96 -8.87 2.18
CA LYS A 39 8.13 -9.71 2.43
C LYS A 39 9.08 -9.71 1.24
N ALA A 40 8.57 -9.99 0.03
CA ALA A 40 9.39 -10.01 -1.19
C ALA A 40 10.07 -8.66 -1.45
N ALA A 41 9.35 -7.55 -1.29
CA ALA A 41 9.91 -6.20 -1.43
C ALA A 41 10.99 -5.92 -0.37
N THR A 42 10.78 -6.33 0.88
CA THR A 42 11.75 -6.16 1.97
C THR A 42 13.02 -6.97 1.73
N GLU A 43 12.89 -8.21 1.27
CA GLU A 43 14.01 -9.08 0.91
C GLU A 43 14.81 -8.52 -0.26
N ALA A 44 14.14 -7.96 -1.27
CA ALA A 44 14.79 -7.29 -2.39
C ALA A 44 15.63 -6.08 -1.94
N VAL A 45 15.09 -5.22 -1.08
CA VAL A 45 15.85 -4.10 -0.49
C VAL A 45 17.03 -4.61 0.34
N GLY A 46 16.87 -5.74 1.04
CA GLY A 46 17.92 -6.36 1.84
C GLY A 46 19.18 -6.75 1.05
N LYS A 47 19.09 -6.91 -0.28
CA LYS A 47 20.26 -7.17 -1.13
C LYS A 47 21.24 -5.99 -1.17
N TYR A 48 20.78 -4.79 -0.83
CA TYR A 48 21.54 -3.53 -0.92
C TYR A 48 22.15 -3.09 0.42
N GLY A 49 21.96 -3.86 1.52
CA GLY A 49 22.50 -3.51 2.83
C GLY A 49 22.30 -4.59 3.89
N ASN A 50 23.05 -4.50 5.00
CA ASN A 50 22.98 -5.50 6.08
C ASN A 50 21.71 -5.42 6.95
N ARG A 51 20.91 -4.35 6.81
CA ARG A 51 19.69 -4.11 7.59
C ARG A 51 18.68 -3.32 6.76
N VAL A 52 17.42 -3.70 6.87
CA VAL A 52 16.27 -2.94 6.33
C VAL A 52 15.43 -2.43 7.50
N SER A 53 15.03 -1.16 7.45
CA SER A 53 14.03 -0.60 8.34
C SER A 53 12.69 -0.56 7.61
N LEU A 54 11.73 -1.33 8.09
CA LEU A 54 10.40 -1.46 7.49
C LEU A 54 9.37 -0.71 8.34
N VAL A 55 8.60 0.18 7.71
CA VAL A 55 7.47 0.89 8.33
C VAL A 55 6.19 0.43 7.64
N LEU A 56 5.27 -0.15 8.40
CA LEU A 56 3.98 -0.61 7.91
C LEU A 56 2.86 0.11 8.65
N LYS A 57 1.86 0.57 7.89
CA LYS A 57 0.56 0.99 8.42
C LYS A 57 -0.50 0.22 7.66
N ALA A 58 -1.26 -0.60 8.36
CA ALA A 58 -2.33 -1.41 7.78
C ALA A 58 -3.69 -0.99 8.35
N ASP A 59 -4.69 -0.98 7.48
CA ASP A 59 -6.09 -0.90 7.88
C ASP A 59 -6.74 -2.25 7.63
N ILE A 60 -7.00 -3.00 8.71
CA ILE A 60 -7.41 -4.41 8.67
C ILE A 60 -8.90 -4.45 8.98
N ARG A 61 -9.73 -4.67 7.96
CA ARG A 61 -11.17 -4.67 8.07
C ARG A 61 -11.78 -5.85 7.30
N PRO A 62 -12.27 -6.89 8.00
CA PRO A 62 -12.85 -8.06 7.34
C PRO A 62 -13.98 -7.71 6.34
N GLY A 63 -13.97 -8.39 5.19
CA GLY A 63 -14.98 -8.23 4.14
C GLY A 63 -14.83 -6.96 3.29
N HIS A 64 -13.67 -6.31 3.36
CA HIS A 64 -13.35 -5.08 2.62
C HIS A 64 -11.99 -5.24 1.93
N ASP A 65 -11.84 -6.35 1.21
CA ASP A 65 -10.55 -6.81 0.69
C ASP A 65 -10.22 -6.16 -0.68
N SER A 66 -11.13 -5.34 -1.23
CA SER A 66 -10.92 -4.56 -2.46
C SER A 66 -11.78 -3.29 -2.51
N GLY A 67 -11.35 -2.33 -3.34
CA GLY A 67 -12.05 -1.07 -3.64
C GLY A 67 -11.90 0.04 -2.60
N GLU A 68 -11.17 -0.19 -1.52
CA GLU A 68 -11.09 0.72 -0.39
C GLU A 68 -10.02 1.81 -0.56
N LEU A 69 -9.01 1.60 -1.41
CA LEU A 69 -8.03 2.62 -1.78
C LEU A 69 -8.69 3.88 -2.35
N THR A 70 -9.71 3.67 -3.19
CA THR A 70 -10.52 4.76 -3.76
C THR A 70 -11.74 5.04 -2.88
N GLY A 71 -12.47 4.01 -2.44
CA GLY A 71 -13.71 4.17 -1.69
C GLY A 71 -13.54 4.95 -0.37
N LYS A 72 -12.38 4.89 0.29
CA LYS A 72 -12.10 5.72 1.47
C LYS A 72 -11.99 7.21 1.14
N LEU A 73 -11.43 7.54 -0.01
CA LEU A 73 -11.31 8.92 -0.48
C LEU A 73 -12.68 9.45 -0.91
N ASP A 74 -13.46 8.66 -1.65
CA ASP A 74 -14.81 9.06 -2.08
C ASP A 74 -15.69 9.41 -0.87
N ARG A 75 -15.72 8.53 0.14
CA ARG A 75 -16.49 8.77 1.38
C ARG A 75 -15.98 9.99 2.16
N LEU A 76 -14.68 10.29 2.09
CA LEU A 76 -14.11 11.49 2.71
C LEU A 76 -14.59 12.75 1.98
N GLU A 77 -14.49 12.79 0.66
CA GLU A 77 -14.91 13.94 -0.15
C GLU A 77 -16.41 14.21 0.00
N GLU A 78 -17.24 13.16 0.01
CA GLU A 78 -18.67 13.30 0.33
C GLU A 78 -18.90 13.90 1.72
N ALA A 79 -18.11 13.51 2.73
CA ALA A 79 -18.22 14.04 4.09
C ALA A 79 -17.79 15.51 4.18
N ILE A 80 -16.82 15.92 3.35
CA ILE A 80 -16.39 17.32 3.22
C ILE A 80 -17.48 18.15 2.54
N ALA A 81 -18.05 17.66 1.44
CA ALA A 81 -19.13 18.33 0.72
C ALA A 81 -20.35 18.59 1.63
N ARG A 82 -20.81 17.56 2.36
CA ARG A 82 -21.91 17.70 3.33
C ARG A 82 -21.64 18.73 4.43
N ARG A 83 -20.37 18.96 4.79
CA ARG A 83 -19.98 19.97 5.78
C ARG A 83 -19.99 21.39 5.23
N ALA A 84 -19.74 21.57 3.93
CA ALA A 84 -19.71 22.88 3.30
C ALA A 84 -21.13 23.43 3.02
N GLU A 85 -22.13 22.55 2.94
CA GLU A 85 -23.53 22.89 2.70
C GLU A 85 -24.31 23.28 3.98
N GLY A 86 -23.75 23.05 5.17
CA GLY A 86 -24.37 23.35 6.46
C GLY A 86 -23.70 24.51 7.18
#